data_AF-A0A2T0KLZ1-F1
#
_entry.id   AF-A0A2T0KLZ1-F1
#
_cell.length_a   1.000
_cell.length_b   1.000
_cell.length_c   1.000
_cell.angle_alpha   90.00
_cell.angle_beta   90.00
_cell.angle_gamma   90.00
#
_symmetry.space_group_name_H-M   'P 1'
#
loop_
_entity.id
_entity.type
_entity.pdbx_description
1 polymer ?
#
loop_
_entity_poly.entity_id
_entity_poly.type
_entity_poly.pdbx_seq_one_letter_code
_entity_poly.pdbx_strand_id
1 'polypeptide(L)'
;MGLTTEEIEKLAQGVRHRSQPIDDELTRTVEREVERYRDVLEQHPSQRPPAELAGPQRAIGWLIYEASMGLLWNIAPAFESLEGAKGEQSRADAALVVRLADAARELPWPEYAPRALGAIRAHALVESKRDTELGFDAAYICHKEARDLQQVYLDSHGTDPDREQFVLDLDEVMLQLALAETGTACRTAERVLGLWAEELEKDEPTWTADESGIWTQRMFRQLYDGVAVGEHALRVAEKIEGEHGFTFEVDAERLAMPTAYRNPAIMTCRALLLVYSMSPEMEQLGNDPIDAKNWTKFRDRLIERFDWAFEHLCRPVKRADGTEWTMLFDHLRSMVQLCLHLGLLIPEHALAQDLVVDDTLTLRCLNDEAVEQISKWLATRVSDEKGGEKQRGDANIIGTASKPSFITSVEACRTDTGPAAEYREWRRRWFELDRYAEFTGRRERIFRILDARD
;
A
#
# COMPACT_ATOMS: atom_id res chain seq x y z
N MET A 1 -17.03 0.68 -36.51
CA MET A 1 -17.86 1.61 -35.72
C MET A 1 -17.38 1.43 -34.29
N GLY A 2 -16.92 2.50 -33.64
CA GLY A 2 -16.39 2.43 -32.28
C GLY A 2 -17.50 2.35 -31.24
N LEU A 3 -17.14 1.97 -30.02
CA LEU A 3 -18.06 1.99 -28.89
C LEU A 3 -18.44 3.42 -28.51
N THR A 4 -19.71 3.59 -28.12
CA THR A 4 -20.24 4.82 -27.53
C THR A 4 -19.87 4.92 -26.05
N THR A 5 -19.98 6.12 -25.47
CA THR A 5 -19.77 6.34 -24.02
C THR A 5 -20.60 5.41 -23.16
N GLU A 6 -21.91 5.30 -23.44
CA GLU A 6 -22.85 4.46 -22.68
C GLU A 6 -22.46 2.98 -22.72
N GLU A 7 -22.00 2.48 -23.88
CA GLU A 7 -21.55 1.10 -24.01
C GLU A 7 -20.29 0.82 -23.18
N ILE A 8 -19.34 1.76 -23.17
CA ILE A 8 -18.10 1.62 -22.38
C ILE A 8 -18.39 1.72 -20.88
N GLU A 9 -19.23 2.65 -20.45
CA GLU A 9 -19.65 2.79 -19.05
C GLU A 9 -20.38 1.54 -18.57
N LYS A 10 -21.25 0.95 -19.40
CA LYS A 10 -21.93 -0.31 -19.08
C LYS A 10 -20.93 -1.46 -18.89
N LEU A 11 -19.88 -1.53 -19.71
CA LEU A 11 -18.81 -2.51 -19.51
C LEU A 11 -18.08 -2.26 -18.18
N ALA A 12 -17.74 -1.01 -17.87
CA ALA A 12 -17.03 -0.65 -16.63
C ALA A 12 -17.86 -0.98 -15.38
N GLN A 13 -19.14 -0.63 -15.37
CA GLN A 13 -20.09 -1.02 -14.32
C GLN A 13 -20.23 -2.55 -14.24
N GLY A 14 -20.30 -3.21 -15.40
CA GLY A 14 -20.36 -4.66 -15.50
C GLY A 14 -19.17 -5.32 -14.79
N VAL A 15 -17.95 -4.82 -15.03
CA VAL A 15 -16.72 -5.28 -14.39
C VAL A 15 -16.76 -5.02 -12.88
N ARG A 16 -17.12 -3.80 -12.48
CA ARG A 16 -17.22 -3.39 -11.07
C ARG A 16 -18.17 -4.28 -10.27
N HIS A 17 -19.33 -4.59 -10.83
CA HIS A 17 -20.33 -5.46 -10.23
C HIS A 17 -20.10 -6.96 -10.50
N ARG A 18 -18.97 -7.33 -11.12
CA ARG A 18 -18.58 -8.71 -11.45
C ARG A 18 -19.60 -9.46 -12.33
N SER A 19 -20.38 -8.72 -13.11
CA SER A 19 -21.30 -9.27 -14.11
C SER A 19 -20.68 -9.38 -15.50
N GLN A 20 -19.55 -8.69 -15.73
CA GLN A 20 -18.71 -8.80 -16.92
C GLN A 20 -17.38 -9.46 -16.55
N PRO A 21 -16.98 -10.57 -17.20
CA PRO A 21 -15.66 -11.14 -17.00
C PRO A 21 -14.57 -10.20 -17.52
N ILE A 22 -13.41 -10.23 -16.84
CA ILE A 22 -12.21 -9.54 -17.28
C ILE A 22 -11.29 -10.59 -17.91
N ASP A 23 -11.40 -10.72 -19.22
CA ASP A 23 -10.69 -11.72 -20.00
C ASP A 23 -9.95 -11.09 -21.19
N ASP A 24 -9.40 -11.95 -22.02
CA ASP A 24 -8.69 -11.59 -23.25
C ASP A 24 -9.60 -10.88 -24.28
N GLU A 25 -10.90 -11.17 -24.28
CA GLU A 25 -11.87 -10.51 -25.18
C GLU A 25 -12.14 -9.07 -24.75
N LEU A 26 -12.36 -8.83 -23.44
CA LEU A 26 -12.52 -7.49 -22.91
C LEU A 26 -11.24 -6.66 -23.13
N THR A 27 -10.08 -7.27 -22.89
CA THR A 27 -8.78 -6.59 -23.06
C THR A 27 -8.54 -6.20 -24.52
N ARG A 28 -8.82 -7.10 -25.48
CA ARG A 28 -8.77 -6.77 -26.92
C ARG A 28 -9.75 -5.67 -27.31
N THR A 29 -10.90 -5.60 -26.65
CA THR A 29 -11.88 -4.55 -26.91
C THR A 29 -11.33 -3.19 -26.49
N VAL A 30 -10.66 -3.11 -25.34
CA VAL A 30 -9.96 -1.89 -24.91
C VAL A 30 -8.87 -1.51 -25.91
N GLU A 31 -7.96 -2.44 -26.25
CA GLU A 31 -6.85 -2.19 -27.19
C GLU A 31 -7.34 -1.63 -28.53
N ARG A 32 -8.40 -2.23 -29.09
CA ARG A 32 -9.01 -1.79 -30.35
C ARG A 32 -9.63 -0.39 -30.28
N GLU A 33 -10.24 -0.01 -29.15
CA GLU A 33 -10.74 1.36 -29.00
C GLU A 33 -9.58 2.35 -28.86
N VAL A 34 -8.51 2.01 -28.14
CA VAL A 34 -7.30 2.84 -28.06
C VAL A 34 -6.67 3.04 -29.45
N GLU A 35 -6.48 1.97 -30.22
CA GLU A 35 -5.95 2.03 -31.59
C GLU A 35 -6.84 2.92 -32.48
N ARG A 36 -8.17 2.76 -32.40
CA ARG A 36 -9.12 3.62 -33.11
C ARG A 36 -8.96 5.09 -32.76
N TYR A 37 -8.73 5.43 -31.50
CA TYR A 37 -8.60 6.82 -31.08
C TYR A 37 -7.28 7.40 -31.61
N ARG A 38 -6.21 6.59 -31.62
CA ARG A 38 -4.91 6.95 -32.20
C ARG A 38 -5.03 7.22 -33.69
N ASP A 39 -5.73 6.35 -34.44
CA ASP A 39 -6.00 6.55 -35.86
C ASP A 39 -6.69 7.89 -36.14
N VAL A 40 -7.63 8.30 -35.28
CA VAL A 40 -8.30 9.60 -35.39
C VAL A 40 -7.31 10.76 -35.15
N LEU A 41 -6.47 10.67 -34.12
CA LEU A 41 -5.45 11.68 -33.85
C LEU A 41 -4.44 11.78 -35.01
N GLU A 42 -4.03 10.67 -35.60
CA GLU A 42 -3.10 10.65 -36.74
C GLU A 42 -3.71 11.28 -38.00
N GLN A 43 -4.99 11.00 -38.28
CA GLN A 43 -5.72 11.58 -39.40
C GLN A 43 -6.04 13.06 -39.19
N HIS A 44 -6.30 13.45 -37.94
CA HIS A 44 -6.70 14.79 -37.54
C HIS A 44 -5.93 15.26 -36.30
N PRO A 45 -4.64 15.67 -36.45
CA PRO A 45 -3.83 16.10 -35.33
C PRO A 45 -4.46 17.27 -34.56
N SER A 46 -4.76 17.06 -33.29
CA SER A 46 -5.37 18.04 -32.40
C SER A 46 -4.77 17.97 -30.99
N GLN A 47 -4.85 19.07 -30.26
CA GLN A 47 -4.43 19.13 -28.85
C GLN A 47 -5.51 18.61 -27.89
N ARG A 48 -6.73 18.34 -28.38
CA ARG A 48 -7.88 17.91 -27.59
C ARG A 48 -8.62 16.81 -28.32
N PRO A 49 -9.26 15.87 -27.60
CA PRO A 49 -10.12 14.90 -28.25
C PRO A 49 -11.25 15.61 -29.01
N PRO A 50 -11.57 15.18 -30.24
CA PRO A 50 -12.78 15.62 -30.94
C PRO A 50 -14.03 15.40 -30.07
N ALA A 51 -15.08 16.19 -30.30
CA ALA A 51 -16.29 16.16 -29.46
C ALA A 51 -16.93 14.76 -29.39
N GLU A 52 -16.86 14.00 -30.47
CA GLU A 52 -17.33 12.62 -30.56
C GLU A 52 -16.48 11.60 -29.80
N LEU A 53 -15.23 11.94 -29.44
CA LEU A 53 -14.32 11.10 -28.66
C LEU A 53 -14.14 11.57 -27.21
N ALA A 54 -14.50 12.81 -26.87
CA ALA A 54 -14.32 13.33 -25.52
C ALA A 54 -14.98 12.45 -24.44
N GLY A 55 -16.24 12.05 -24.65
CA GLY A 55 -16.95 11.12 -23.77
C GLY A 55 -16.34 9.70 -23.78
N PRO A 56 -16.20 9.03 -24.94
CA PRO A 56 -15.60 7.70 -25.02
C PRO A 56 -14.19 7.60 -24.43
N GLN A 57 -13.34 8.62 -24.63
CA GLN A 57 -11.99 8.72 -24.07
C GLN A 57 -12.01 8.67 -22.53
N ARG A 58 -12.88 9.46 -21.90
CA ARG A 58 -13.00 9.46 -20.43
C ARG A 58 -13.51 8.09 -19.94
N ALA A 59 -14.52 7.55 -20.60
CA ALA A 59 -15.13 6.27 -20.25
C ALA A 59 -14.16 5.09 -20.40
N ILE A 60 -13.31 5.07 -21.46
CA ILE A 60 -12.33 3.99 -21.64
C ILE A 60 -11.28 4.01 -20.53
N GLY A 61 -10.88 5.20 -20.06
CA GLY A 61 -10.01 5.34 -18.89
C GLY A 61 -10.61 4.73 -17.63
N TRP A 62 -11.92 4.86 -17.42
CA TRP A 62 -12.61 4.20 -16.31
C TRP A 62 -12.72 2.68 -16.48
N LEU A 63 -13.01 2.19 -17.69
CA LEU A 63 -13.02 0.74 -17.97
C LEU A 63 -11.64 0.11 -17.71
N ILE A 64 -10.56 0.76 -18.17
CA ILE A 64 -9.18 0.36 -17.92
C ILE A 64 -8.89 0.28 -16.42
N TYR A 65 -9.34 1.29 -15.65
CA TYR A 65 -9.20 1.31 -14.20
C TYR A 65 -9.91 0.11 -13.54
N GLU A 66 -11.20 -0.10 -13.82
CA GLU A 66 -11.97 -1.19 -13.18
C GLU A 66 -11.44 -2.58 -13.58
N ALA A 67 -11.07 -2.77 -14.85
CA ALA A 67 -10.52 -4.03 -15.35
C ALA A 67 -9.17 -4.37 -14.70
N SER A 68 -8.24 -3.40 -14.66
CA SER A 68 -6.93 -3.61 -14.07
C SER A 68 -7.01 -3.86 -12.55
N MET A 69 -7.90 -3.15 -11.85
CA MET A 69 -8.16 -3.37 -10.42
C MET A 69 -8.81 -4.71 -10.14
N GLY A 70 -9.79 -5.12 -10.95
CA GLY A 70 -10.47 -6.40 -10.80
C GLY A 70 -9.51 -7.60 -10.93
N LEU A 71 -8.61 -7.55 -11.93
CA LEU A 71 -7.56 -8.56 -12.11
C LEU A 71 -6.54 -8.56 -10.97
N LEU A 72 -6.12 -7.38 -10.52
CA LEU A 72 -5.12 -7.24 -9.48
C LEU A 72 -5.49 -8.01 -8.21
N TRP A 73 -6.77 -8.07 -7.85
CA TRP A 73 -7.24 -8.79 -6.65
C TRP A 73 -7.09 -10.31 -6.73
N ASN A 74 -6.99 -10.88 -7.93
CA ASN A 74 -6.83 -12.32 -8.15
C ASN A 74 -5.37 -12.77 -8.12
N ILE A 75 -4.43 -11.85 -8.32
CA ILE A 75 -2.99 -12.15 -8.39
C ILE A 75 -2.45 -12.35 -6.98
N ALA A 76 -1.93 -13.54 -6.70
CA ALA A 76 -1.33 -13.86 -5.41
C ALA A 76 0.08 -13.23 -5.25
N PRO A 77 0.51 -12.91 -4.02
CA PRO A 77 1.92 -12.68 -3.70
C PRO A 77 2.81 -13.86 -4.13
N ALA A 78 4.04 -13.56 -4.55
CA ALA A 78 5.04 -14.52 -5.02
C ALA A 78 4.49 -15.50 -6.08
N PHE A 79 3.61 -15.03 -6.97
CA PHE A 79 2.92 -15.88 -7.93
C PHE A 79 3.84 -16.60 -8.93
N GLU A 80 5.04 -16.08 -9.16
CA GLU A 80 6.04 -16.74 -10.02
C GLU A 80 6.53 -18.06 -9.42
N SER A 81 6.56 -18.19 -8.09
CA SER A 81 6.91 -19.42 -7.39
C SER A 81 5.71 -20.31 -7.07
N LEU A 82 4.48 -19.88 -7.38
CA LEU A 82 3.29 -20.71 -7.15
C LEU A 82 3.11 -21.74 -8.27
N GLU A 83 2.94 -22.99 -7.86
CA GLU A 83 2.62 -24.12 -8.73
C GLU A 83 1.10 -24.33 -8.89
N GLY A 84 0.72 -25.05 -9.94
CA GLY A 84 -0.66 -25.44 -10.23
C GLY A 84 -1.59 -24.29 -10.66
N ALA A 85 -2.89 -24.55 -10.63
CA ALA A 85 -3.93 -23.69 -11.20
C ALA A 85 -3.93 -22.26 -10.64
N LYS A 86 -3.61 -22.08 -9.35
CA LYS A 86 -3.55 -20.75 -8.73
C LYS A 86 -2.40 -19.91 -9.27
N GLY A 87 -1.23 -20.53 -9.50
CA GLY A 87 -0.08 -19.88 -10.10
C GLY A 87 -0.33 -19.54 -11.58
N GLU A 88 -0.94 -20.47 -12.33
CA GLU A 88 -1.32 -20.24 -13.73
C GLU A 88 -2.31 -19.09 -13.88
N GLN A 89 -3.37 -19.05 -13.05
CA GLN A 89 -4.34 -17.96 -13.04
C GLN A 89 -3.68 -16.62 -12.70
N SER A 90 -2.83 -16.58 -11.66
CA SER A 90 -2.13 -15.34 -11.28
C SER A 90 -1.22 -14.81 -12.39
N ARG A 91 -0.54 -15.70 -13.14
CA ARG A 91 0.29 -15.32 -14.30
C ARG A 91 -0.56 -14.82 -15.47
N ALA A 92 -1.70 -15.47 -15.74
CA ALA A 92 -2.63 -15.02 -16.77
C ALA A 92 -3.21 -13.62 -16.45
N ASP A 93 -3.67 -13.42 -15.22
CA ASP A 93 -4.20 -12.12 -14.78
C ASP A 93 -3.12 -11.04 -14.79
N ALA A 94 -1.89 -11.37 -14.39
CA ALA A 94 -0.74 -10.45 -14.47
C ALA A 94 -0.48 -10.00 -15.92
N ALA A 95 -0.53 -10.92 -16.88
CA ALA A 95 -0.34 -10.59 -18.30
C ALA A 95 -1.44 -9.65 -18.84
N LEU A 96 -2.69 -9.84 -18.41
CA LEU A 96 -3.79 -8.93 -18.77
C LEU A 96 -3.62 -7.54 -18.15
N VAL A 97 -3.14 -7.44 -16.90
CA VAL A 97 -2.83 -6.14 -16.27
C VAL A 97 -1.76 -5.39 -17.06
N VAL A 98 -0.70 -6.07 -17.51
CA VAL A 98 0.36 -5.46 -18.33
C VAL A 98 -0.23 -4.88 -19.62
N ARG A 99 -1.06 -5.65 -20.33
CA ARG A 99 -1.71 -5.19 -21.56
C ARG A 99 -2.62 -3.97 -21.34
N LEU A 100 -3.38 -3.94 -20.23
CA LEU A 100 -4.20 -2.79 -19.88
C LEU A 100 -3.36 -1.56 -19.53
N ALA A 101 -2.19 -1.74 -18.90
CA ALA A 101 -1.26 -0.65 -18.64
C ALA A 101 -0.63 -0.12 -19.93
N ASP A 102 -0.28 -1.00 -20.87
CA ASP A 102 0.21 -0.59 -22.20
C ASP A 102 -0.87 0.16 -22.98
N ALA A 103 -2.12 -0.32 -22.96
CA ALA A 103 -3.25 0.41 -23.54
C ALA A 103 -3.42 1.80 -22.90
N ALA A 104 -3.23 1.94 -21.57
CA ALA A 104 -3.27 3.22 -20.88
C ALA A 104 -2.14 4.17 -21.32
N ARG A 105 -0.92 3.65 -21.55
CA ARG A 105 0.23 4.42 -22.06
C ARG A 105 0.03 4.88 -23.50
N GLU A 106 -0.71 4.12 -24.28
CA GLU A 106 -0.98 4.38 -25.69
C GLU A 106 -2.21 5.27 -25.94
N LEU A 107 -2.99 5.61 -24.91
CA LEU A 107 -4.15 6.49 -25.05
C LEU A 107 -3.75 7.84 -25.66
N PRO A 108 -4.41 8.30 -26.75
CA PRO A 108 -4.24 9.66 -27.23
C PRO A 108 -4.95 10.63 -26.28
N TRP A 109 -4.43 11.84 -26.10
CA TRP A 109 -4.94 12.81 -25.12
C TRP A 109 -5.17 12.19 -23.72
N PRO A 110 -4.16 11.53 -23.15
CA PRO A 110 -4.33 10.74 -21.93
C PRO A 110 -4.73 11.58 -20.71
N GLU A 111 -4.46 12.90 -20.72
CA GLU A 111 -4.93 13.85 -19.72
C GLU A 111 -6.46 13.94 -19.61
N TYR A 112 -7.20 13.57 -20.67
CA TYR A 112 -8.67 13.49 -20.67
C TYR A 112 -9.21 12.12 -20.20
N ALA A 113 -8.32 11.19 -19.85
CA ALA A 113 -8.63 9.87 -19.30
C ALA A 113 -7.80 9.58 -18.03
N PRO A 114 -7.79 10.47 -17.03
CA PRO A 114 -6.85 10.41 -15.90
C PRO A 114 -6.91 9.09 -15.11
N ARG A 115 -8.08 8.45 -15.08
CA ARG A 115 -8.30 7.15 -14.42
C ARG A 115 -7.50 6.00 -15.02
N ALA A 116 -7.09 6.11 -16.29
CA ALA A 116 -6.25 5.11 -16.95
C ALA A 116 -4.89 4.94 -16.25
N LEU A 117 -4.39 5.96 -15.53
CA LEU A 117 -3.18 5.85 -14.69
C LEU A 117 -3.30 4.75 -13.62
N GLY A 118 -4.52 4.38 -13.23
CA GLY A 118 -4.77 3.25 -12.34
C GLY A 118 -4.27 1.91 -12.89
N ALA A 119 -4.18 1.73 -14.21
CA ALA A 119 -3.60 0.52 -14.79
C ALA A 119 -2.07 0.49 -14.68
N ILE A 120 -1.39 1.62 -14.80
CA ILE A 120 0.06 1.72 -14.55
C ILE A 120 0.36 1.40 -13.08
N ARG A 121 -0.50 1.89 -12.16
CA ARG A 121 -0.46 1.50 -10.74
C ARG A 121 -0.69 0.00 -10.55
N ALA A 122 -1.69 -0.57 -11.22
CA ALA A 122 -1.95 -2.00 -11.12
C ALA A 122 -0.75 -2.81 -11.59
N HIS A 123 -0.09 -2.40 -12.68
CA HIS A 123 1.15 -2.99 -13.16
C HIS A 123 2.27 -2.88 -12.11
N ALA A 124 2.47 -1.71 -11.51
CA ALA A 124 3.44 -1.54 -10.42
C ALA A 124 3.19 -2.52 -9.26
N LEU A 125 1.91 -2.72 -8.88
CA LEU A 125 1.54 -3.65 -7.83
C LEU A 125 1.75 -5.12 -8.24
N VAL A 126 1.53 -5.47 -9.51
CA VAL A 126 1.86 -6.79 -10.05
C VAL A 126 3.36 -7.06 -9.96
N GLU A 127 4.21 -6.11 -10.37
CA GLU A 127 5.66 -6.23 -10.24
C GLU A 127 6.08 -6.39 -8.76
N SER A 128 5.50 -5.61 -7.84
CA SER A 128 5.75 -5.76 -6.41
C SER A 128 5.29 -7.13 -5.86
N LYS A 129 4.25 -7.73 -6.46
CA LYS A 129 3.72 -9.05 -6.06
C LYS A 129 4.60 -10.19 -6.52
N ARG A 130 5.52 -9.99 -7.47
CA ARG A 130 6.55 -10.99 -7.81
C ARG A 130 7.40 -11.33 -6.58
N ASP A 131 7.52 -10.38 -5.65
CA ASP A 131 8.22 -10.56 -4.39
C ASP A 131 9.68 -10.94 -4.63
N THR A 132 10.37 -10.14 -5.44
CA THR A 132 11.79 -10.26 -5.76
C THR A 132 12.40 -8.87 -5.83
N GLU A 133 13.71 -8.75 -5.71
CA GLU A 133 14.39 -7.45 -5.87
C GLU A 133 14.08 -6.80 -7.23
N LEU A 134 14.22 -7.57 -8.31
CA LEU A 134 13.89 -7.11 -9.67
C LEU A 134 12.42 -6.67 -9.79
N GLY A 135 11.49 -7.39 -9.15
CA GLY A 135 10.08 -7.01 -9.12
C GLY A 135 9.84 -5.69 -8.38
N PHE A 136 10.54 -5.43 -7.27
CA PHE A 136 10.44 -4.14 -6.60
C PHE A 136 11.03 -3.00 -7.43
N ASP A 137 12.17 -3.20 -8.09
CA ASP A 137 12.75 -2.18 -8.96
C ASP A 137 11.85 -1.86 -10.15
N ALA A 138 11.26 -2.87 -10.79
CA ALA A 138 10.26 -2.68 -11.84
C ALA A 138 9.02 -1.94 -11.32
N ALA A 139 8.56 -2.24 -10.10
CA ALA A 139 7.46 -1.52 -9.47
C ALA A 139 7.78 -0.03 -9.28
N TYR A 140 8.98 0.32 -8.81
CA TYR A 140 9.40 1.71 -8.63
C TYR A 140 9.49 2.48 -9.95
N ILE A 141 9.91 1.83 -11.04
CA ILE A 141 9.88 2.43 -12.37
C ILE A 141 8.44 2.82 -12.74
N CYS A 142 7.48 1.92 -12.53
CA CYS A 142 6.07 2.18 -12.81
C CYS A 142 5.47 3.26 -11.90
N HIS A 143 5.81 3.28 -10.60
CA HIS A 143 5.34 4.34 -9.69
C HIS A 143 5.87 5.72 -10.09
N LYS A 144 7.15 5.79 -10.48
CA LYS A 144 7.74 7.02 -10.99
C LYS A 144 7.05 7.47 -12.27
N GLU A 145 6.86 6.57 -13.23
CA GLU A 145 6.13 6.85 -14.47
C GLU A 145 4.73 7.41 -14.18
N ALA A 146 3.95 6.76 -13.32
CA ALA A 146 2.59 7.21 -13.00
C ALA A 146 2.57 8.60 -12.36
N ARG A 147 3.55 8.93 -11.51
CA ARG A 147 3.70 10.25 -10.90
C ARG A 147 4.09 11.32 -11.92
N ASP A 148 5.06 11.02 -12.78
CA ASP A 148 5.52 11.93 -13.82
C ASP A 148 4.36 12.25 -14.79
N LEU A 149 3.59 11.24 -15.19
CA LEU A 149 2.39 11.42 -16.02
C LEU A 149 1.29 12.20 -15.32
N GLN A 150 1.00 11.91 -14.05
CA GLN A 150 -0.01 12.64 -13.27
C GLN A 150 0.32 14.15 -13.21
N GLN A 151 1.59 14.49 -13.00
CA GLN A 151 2.04 15.88 -12.99
C GLN A 151 1.92 16.52 -14.39
N VAL A 152 2.33 15.81 -15.45
CA VAL A 152 2.18 16.27 -16.84
C VAL A 152 0.71 16.53 -17.18
N TYR A 153 -0.22 15.69 -16.72
CA TYR A 153 -1.66 15.87 -16.97
C TYR A 153 -2.20 17.08 -16.20
N LEU A 154 -1.79 17.28 -14.95
CA LEU A 154 -2.16 18.50 -14.21
C LEU A 154 -1.72 19.78 -14.92
N ASP A 155 -0.52 19.77 -15.52
CA ASP A 155 0.07 20.93 -16.19
C ASP A 155 -0.56 21.20 -17.58
N SER A 156 -1.12 20.19 -18.24
CA SER A 156 -1.64 20.31 -19.61
C SER A 156 -3.00 21.01 -19.70
N HIS A 157 -3.80 21.04 -18.63
CA HIS A 157 -5.16 21.59 -18.65
C HIS A 157 -5.27 23.13 -18.58
N GLY A 158 -4.18 23.86 -18.36
CA GLY A 158 -4.11 25.33 -18.54
C GLY A 158 -5.30 26.14 -17.98
N THR A 159 -6.06 26.80 -18.87
CA THR A 159 -7.28 27.56 -18.55
C THR A 159 -8.55 26.89 -19.08
N ASP A 160 -8.57 25.56 -19.20
CA ASP A 160 -9.74 24.83 -19.67
C ASP A 160 -10.96 25.08 -18.75
N PRO A 161 -12.16 25.34 -19.30
CA PRO A 161 -13.38 25.51 -18.50
C PRO A 161 -13.69 24.33 -17.58
N ASP A 162 -13.34 23.11 -17.98
CA ASP A 162 -13.59 21.88 -17.23
C ASP A 162 -12.39 21.48 -16.34
N ARG A 163 -11.38 22.36 -16.22
CA ARG A 163 -10.15 22.10 -15.46
C ARG A 163 -10.41 21.64 -14.02
N GLU A 164 -11.42 22.21 -13.36
CA GLU A 164 -11.76 21.85 -11.99
C GLU A 164 -12.12 20.36 -11.88
N GLN A 165 -12.96 19.84 -12.79
CA GLN A 165 -13.32 18.43 -12.83
C GLN A 165 -12.12 17.54 -13.18
N PHE A 166 -11.26 17.95 -14.12
CA PHE A 166 -10.06 17.19 -14.46
C PHE A 166 -9.07 17.09 -13.29
N VAL A 167 -8.87 18.20 -12.56
CA VAL A 167 -8.02 18.22 -11.36
C VAL A 167 -8.61 17.31 -10.28
N LEU A 168 -9.93 17.33 -10.08
CA LEU A 168 -10.60 16.41 -9.16
C LEU A 168 -10.37 14.94 -9.56
N ASP A 169 -10.60 14.58 -10.83
CA ASP A 169 -10.38 13.21 -11.30
C ASP A 169 -8.92 12.76 -11.10
N LEU A 170 -7.94 13.65 -11.33
CA LEU A 170 -6.53 13.40 -11.11
C LEU A 170 -6.18 13.26 -9.62
N ASP A 171 -6.75 14.10 -8.75
CA ASP A 171 -6.56 14.05 -7.30
C ASP A 171 -7.12 12.73 -6.73
N GLU A 172 -8.29 12.28 -7.18
CA GLU A 172 -8.88 11.01 -6.75
C GLU A 172 -8.04 9.79 -7.18
N VAL A 173 -7.47 9.83 -8.39
CA VAL A 173 -6.56 8.79 -8.87
C VAL A 173 -5.23 8.84 -8.11
N MET A 174 -4.73 10.03 -7.78
CA MET A 174 -3.49 10.21 -7.03
C MET A 174 -3.55 9.53 -5.65
N LEU A 175 -4.70 9.53 -4.97
CA LEU A 175 -4.88 8.77 -3.72
C LEU A 175 -4.52 7.29 -3.89
N GLN A 176 -4.90 6.69 -5.02
CA GLN A 176 -4.60 5.30 -5.32
C GLN A 176 -3.13 5.12 -5.70
N LEU A 177 -2.56 6.01 -6.53
CA LEU A 177 -1.15 5.96 -6.93
C LEU A 177 -0.23 6.00 -5.70
N ALA A 178 -0.45 7.00 -4.84
CA ALA A 178 0.33 7.21 -3.63
C ALA A 178 0.20 6.04 -2.64
N LEU A 179 -1.01 5.46 -2.50
CA LEU A 179 -1.22 4.27 -1.69
C LEU A 179 -0.37 3.08 -2.17
N ALA A 180 -0.31 2.86 -3.48
CA ALA A 180 0.43 1.74 -4.05
C ALA A 180 1.95 1.90 -3.90
N GLU A 181 2.46 3.12 -4.08
CA GLU A 181 3.87 3.42 -3.90
C GLU A 181 4.30 3.25 -2.44
N THR A 182 3.56 3.86 -1.51
CA THR A 182 3.82 3.74 -0.06
C THR A 182 3.75 2.27 0.38
N GLY A 183 2.77 1.53 -0.14
CA GLY A 183 2.62 0.09 0.10
C GLY A 183 3.78 -0.74 -0.47
N THR A 184 4.34 -0.36 -1.61
CA THR A 184 5.52 -1.02 -2.20
C THR A 184 6.75 -0.80 -1.33
N ALA A 185 6.97 0.41 -0.82
CA ALA A 185 8.06 0.70 0.11
C ALA A 185 7.96 -0.13 1.40
N CYS A 186 6.77 -0.22 1.99
CA CYS A 186 6.54 -1.08 3.16
C CYS A 186 6.82 -2.56 2.85
N ARG A 187 6.35 -3.03 1.69
CA ARG A 187 6.49 -4.43 1.28
C ARG A 187 7.93 -4.83 1.02
N THR A 188 8.72 -3.98 0.35
CA THR A 188 10.15 -4.20 0.16
C THR A 188 10.85 -4.35 1.52
N ALA A 189 10.60 -3.42 2.44
CA ALA A 189 11.17 -3.46 3.78
C ALA A 189 10.76 -4.73 4.54
N GLU A 190 9.49 -5.10 4.52
CA GLU A 190 8.98 -6.29 5.20
C GLU A 190 9.59 -7.59 4.71
N ARG A 191 9.76 -7.71 3.40
CA ARG A 191 10.38 -8.89 2.82
C ARG A 191 11.83 -8.98 3.30
N VAL A 192 12.59 -7.90 3.14
CA VAL A 192 14.02 -7.86 3.50
C VAL A 192 14.22 -8.14 4.98
N LEU A 193 13.49 -7.44 5.83
CA LEU A 193 13.62 -7.55 7.27
C LEU A 193 13.08 -8.89 7.81
N GLY A 194 12.02 -9.44 7.20
CA GLY A 194 11.32 -10.63 7.68
C GLY A 194 11.87 -11.97 7.18
N LEU A 195 12.51 -11.99 6.00
CA LEU A 195 13.06 -13.20 5.37
C LEU A 195 14.59 -13.21 5.33
N TRP A 196 15.26 -12.31 6.07
CA TRP A 196 16.72 -12.16 6.08
C TRP A 196 17.45 -13.47 6.32
N ALA A 197 17.06 -14.19 7.35
CA ALA A 197 17.68 -15.46 7.72
C ALA A 197 17.42 -16.57 6.68
N GLU A 198 16.24 -16.59 6.08
CA GLU A 198 15.86 -17.57 5.05
C GLU A 198 16.63 -17.37 3.74
N GLU A 199 16.88 -16.12 3.35
CA GLU A 199 17.60 -15.83 2.10
C GLU A 199 19.11 -16.07 2.20
N LEU A 200 19.70 -15.87 3.37
CA LEU A 200 21.10 -16.17 3.65
C LEU A 200 21.45 -17.68 3.61
N GLU A 201 20.48 -18.55 3.91
CA GLU A 201 20.69 -20.02 3.94
C GLU A 201 20.57 -20.68 2.54
N LYS A 202 20.31 -19.92 1.46
CA LYS A 202 20.24 -20.45 0.09
C LYS A 202 21.63 -20.75 -0.47
N ASP A 203 21.71 -21.73 -1.38
CA ASP A 203 22.96 -22.13 -2.06
C ASP A 203 23.60 -20.97 -2.84
N GLU A 204 22.77 -20.07 -3.36
CA GLU A 204 23.15 -18.78 -3.92
C GLU A 204 22.42 -17.69 -3.10
N PRO A 205 23.03 -17.16 -2.03
CA PRO A 205 22.36 -16.20 -1.17
C PRO A 205 22.11 -14.91 -1.94
N THR A 206 20.86 -14.43 -1.89
CA THR A 206 20.47 -13.15 -2.48
C THR A 206 20.96 -11.96 -1.65
N TRP A 207 21.25 -12.17 -0.36
CA TRP A 207 21.77 -11.16 0.56
C TRP A 207 23.06 -11.62 1.23
N THR A 208 24.04 -10.73 1.39
CA THR A 208 25.28 -10.99 2.15
C THR A 208 25.32 -10.17 3.45
N ALA A 209 26.19 -10.56 4.40
CA ALA A 209 26.36 -9.80 5.64
C ALA A 209 26.87 -8.36 5.39
N ASP A 210 27.74 -8.18 4.39
CA ASP A 210 28.25 -6.88 3.97
C ASP A 210 27.15 -6.00 3.32
N GLU A 211 26.11 -6.61 2.76
CA GLU A 211 24.97 -5.91 2.15
C GLU A 211 23.94 -5.39 3.18
N SER A 212 24.02 -5.80 4.45
CA SER A 212 23.07 -5.39 5.50
C SER A 212 22.92 -3.86 5.60
N GLY A 213 24.05 -3.15 5.60
CA GLY A 213 24.06 -1.68 5.67
C GLY A 213 23.51 -1.02 4.40
N ILE A 214 23.81 -1.58 3.23
CA ILE A 214 23.32 -1.07 1.93
C ILE A 214 21.80 -1.19 1.85
N TRP A 215 21.27 -2.35 2.21
CA TRP A 215 19.82 -2.57 2.25
C TRP A 215 19.13 -1.65 3.24
N THR A 216 19.73 -1.45 4.41
CA THR A 216 19.18 -0.52 5.43
C THR A 216 19.07 0.89 4.86
N GLN A 217 20.13 1.42 4.24
CA GLN A 217 20.10 2.76 3.63
C GLN A 217 19.07 2.86 2.50
N ARG A 218 19.01 1.85 1.62
CA ARG A 218 18.05 1.79 0.50
C ARG A 218 16.61 1.78 0.98
N MET A 219 16.28 0.87 1.89
CA MET A 219 14.93 0.74 2.46
C MET A 219 14.56 1.99 3.25
N PHE A 220 15.47 2.55 4.05
CA PHE A 220 15.21 3.77 4.81
C PHE A 220 14.83 4.93 3.89
N ARG A 221 15.58 5.12 2.79
CA ARG A 221 15.27 6.17 1.81
C ARG A 221 13.92 5.94 1.13
N GLN A 222 13.67 4.72 0.66
CA GLN A 222 12.40 4.35 0.01
C GLN A 222 11.20 4.55 0.94
N LEU A 223 11.31 4.12 2.20
CA LEU A 223 10.27 4.32 3.20
C LEU A 223 10.07 5.80 3.51
N TYR A 224 11.15 6.57 3.68
CA TYR A 224 11.07 8.01 3.96
C TYR A 224 10.39 8.79 2.83
N ASP A 225 10.77 8.51 1.57
CA ASP A 225 10.10 9.08 0.40
C ASP A 225 8.63 8.60 0.32
N GLY A 226 8.36 7.33 0.65
CA GLY A 226 7.02 6.77 0.75
C GLY A 226 6.14 7.45 1.81
N VAL A 227 6.70 7.83 2.97
CA VAL A 227 5.97 8.62 3.98
C VAL A 227 5.54 9.96 3.39
N ALA A 228 6.43 10.67 2.70
CA ALA A 228 6.08 11.95 2.08
C ALA A 228 4.96 11.82 1.05
N VAL A 229 4.96 10.73 0.26
CA VAL A 229 3.91 10.39 -0.69
C VAL A 229 2.58 10.08 0.02
N GLY A 230 2.61 9.28 1.10
CA GLY A 230 1.43 8.96 1.90
C GLY A 230 0.80 10.18 2.58
N GLU A 231 1.61 11.07 3.15
CA GLU A 231 1.15 12.35 3.73
C GLU A 231 0.58 13.29 2.68
N HIS A 232 1.12 13.26 1.46
CA HIS A 232 0.54 14.01 0.36
C HIS A 232 -0.85 13.45 -0.01
N ALA A 233 -1.01 12.12 -0.06
CA ALA A 233 -2.33 11.50 -0.29
C ALA A 233 -3.36 11.89 0.78
N LEU A 234 -2.97 11.90 2.05
CA LEU A 234 -3.86 12.34 3.13
C LEU A 234 -4.29 13.81 2.96
N ARG A 235 -3.36 14.70 2.59
CA ARG A 235 -3.68 16.11 2.28
C ARG A 235 -4.56 16.28 1.05
N VAL A 236 -4.38 15.46 0.02
CA VAL A 236 -5.27 15.44 -1.16
C VAL A 236 -6.67 14.97 -0.77
N ALA A 237 -6.79 13.99 0.11
CA ALA A 237 -8.09 13.56 0.63
C ALA A 237 -8.78 14.67 1.43
N GLU A 238 -8.04 15.42 2.26
CA GLU A 238 -8.56 16.62 2.96
C GLU A 238 -9.07 17.69 1.98
N LYS A 239 -8.31 17.94 0.92
CA LYS A 239 -8.70 18.87 -0.14
C LYS A 239 -10.00 18.42 -0.83
N ILE A 240 -10.08 17.16 -1.26
CA ILE A 240 -11.29 16.61 -1.90
C ILE A 240 -12.50 16.72 -0.96
N GLU A 241 -12.34 16.36 0.31
CA GLU A 241 -13.41 16.46 1.30
C GLU A 241 -13.89 17.91 1.48
N GLY A 242 -12.96 18.85 1.61
CA GLY A 242 -13.26 20.26 1.88
C GLY A 242 -13.83 21.02 0.68
N GLU A 243 -13.34 20.73 -0.53
CA GLU A 243 -13.70 21.47 -1.75
C GLU A 243 -14.88 20.83 -2.51
N HIS A 244 -14.93 19.50 -2.58
CA HIS A 244 -15.87 18.76 -3.44
C HIS A 244 -16.79 17.80 -2.69
N GLY A 245 -16.47 17.49 -1.43
CA GLY A 245 -17.08 16.39 -0.69
C GLY A 245 -16.72 15.02 -1.27
N PHE A 246 -17.00 13.96 -0.51
CA PHE A 246 -16.86 12.58 -1.00
C PHE A 246 -18.16 12.04 -1.61
N THR A 247 -18.04 11.04 -2.48
CA THR A 247 -19.17 10.26 -2.96
C THR A 247 -19.46 9.04 -2.07
N PHE A 248 -20.71 8.60 -1.96
CA PHE A 248 -21.07 7.39 -1.21
C PHE A 248 -21.02 6.12 -2.07
N GLU A 249 -20.90 6.27 -3.38
CA GLU A 249 -20.76 5.19 -4.35
C GLU A 249 -19.77 5.61 -5.44
N VAL A 250 -18.93 4.68 -5.86
CA VAL A 250 -17.99 4.93 -6.95
C VAL A 250 -18.69 4.70 -8.28
N ASP A 251 -18.56 5.67 -9.17
CA ASP A 251 -19.17 5.68 -10.50
C ASP A 251 -18.20 6.29 -11.54
N ALA A 252 -18.70 6.59 -12.74
CA ALA A 252 -17.92 7.18 -13.83
C ALA A 252 -17.34 8.57 -13.48
N GLU A 253 -17.94 9.28 -12.53
CA GLU A 253 -17.62 10.67 -12.20
C GLU A 253 -16.76 10.78 -10.94
N ARG A 254 -17.00 9.92 -9.93
CA ARG A 254 -16.32 9.99 -8.62
C ARG A 254 -15.79 8.64 -8.12
N LEU A 255 -14.59 8.65 -7.52
CA LEU A 255 -13.92 7.51 -6.90
C LEU A 255 -13.75 7.67 -5.38
N ALA A 256 -13.59 8.90 -4.87
CA ALA A 256 -13.23 9.12 -3.48
C ALA A 256 -14.43 9.02 -2.54
N MET A 257 -14.45 7.97 -1.73
CA MET A 257 -15.46 7.73 -0.71
C MET A 257 -15.06 8.28 0.66
N PRO A 258 -15.98 8.44 1.63
CA PRO A 258 -15.65 8.84 3.00
C PRO A 258 -14.59 7.98 3.70
N THR A 259 -14.35 6.76 3.21
CA THR A 259 -13.29 5.86 3.69
C THR A 259 -11.91 6.11 3.06
N ALA A 260 -11.76 7.11 2.18
CA ALA A 260 -10.56 7.36 1.37
C ALA A 260 -9.30 7.57 2.22
N TYR A 261 -9.43 8.07 3.45
CA TYR A 261 -8.31 8.23 4.39
C TYR A 261 -7.70 6.91 4.87
N ARG A 262 -8.50 5.84 5.01
CA ARG A 262 -8.13 4.67 5.82
C ARG A 262 -6.87 3.97 5.30
N ASN A 263 -6.86 3.58 4.03
CA ASN A 263 -5.72 2.86 3.46
C ASN A 263 -4.44 3.71 3.35
N PRO A 264 -4.51 4.97 2.86
CA PRO A 264 -3.36 5.88 2.90
C PRO A 264 -2.82 6.08 4.31
N ALA A 265 -3.68 6.27 5.32
CA ALA A 265 -3.28 6.42 6.70
C ALA A 265 -2.57 5.16 7.24
N ILE A 266 -3.15 3.98 7.00
CA ILE A 266 -2.53 2.70 7.41
C ILE A 266 -1.12 2.56 6.82
N MET A 267 -0.95 2.75 5.52
CA MET A 267 0.36 2.61 4.87
C MET A 267 1.35 3.68 5.32
N THR A 268 0.90 4.92 5.53
CA THR A 268 1.75 6.02 6.03
C THR A 268 2.24 5.74 7.45
N CYS A 269 1.34 5.35 8.35
CA CYS A 269 1.70 4.95 9.72
C CYS A 269 2.70 3.79 9.73
N ARG A 270 2.48 2.79 8.87
CA ARG A 270 3.35 1.62 8.73
C ARG A 270 4.76 2.01 8.26
N ALA A 271 4.86 2.87 7.25
CA ALA A 271 6.12 3.38 6.76
C ALA A 271 6.85 4.20 7.84
N LEU A 272 6.15 5.07 8.56
CA LEU A 272 6.69 5.87 9.67
C LEU A 272 7.31 5.00 10.76
N LEU A 273 6.61 3.96 11.21
CA LEU A 273 7.12 3.04 12.25
C LEU A 273 8.34 2.25 11.78
N LEU A 274 8.41 1.89 10.49
CA LEU A 274 9.59 1.25 9.90
C LEU A 274 10.80 2.21 9.84
N VAL A 275 10.60 3.44 9.36
CA VAL A 275 11.66 4.48 9.37
C VAL A 275 12.15 4.73 10.79
N TYR A 276 11.23 4.82 11.75
CA TYR A 276 11.56 4.98 13.17
C TYR A 276 12.42 3.81 13.65
N SER A 277 11.98 2.57 13.41
CA SER A 277 12.65 1.34 13.82
C SER A 277 14.07 1.21 13.25
N MET A 278 14.31 1.76 12.06
CA MET A 278 15.60 1.71 11.37
C MET A 278 16.53 2.88 11.70
N SER A 279 16.02 3.92 12.38
CA SER A 279 16.79 5.13 12.68
C SER A 279 18.07 4.84 13.50
N PRO A 280 18.07 3.96 14.51
CA PRO A 280 19.30 3.62 15.23
C PRO A 280 20.36 2.95 14.36
N GLU A 281 19.98 2.07 13.42
CA GLU A 281 20.95 1.46 12.49
C GLU A 281 21.55 2.51 11.56
N MET A 282 20.74 3.44 11.05
CA MET A 282 21.23 4.54 10.21
C MET A 282 22.23 5.44 10.95
N GLU A 283 21.97 5.71 12.23
CA GLU A 283 22.86 6.44 13.13
C GLU A 283 24.19 5.68 13.33
N GLN A 284 24.14 4.37 13.58
CA GLN A 284 25.33 3.52 13.72
C GLN A 284 26.15 3.43 12.43
N LEU A 285 25.50 3.46 11.27
CA LEU A 285 26.14 3.52 9.95
C LEU A 285 26.78 4.89 9.65
N GLY A 286 26.66 5.87 10.57
CA GLY A 286 27.26 7.20 10.43
C GLY A 286 26.51 8.13 9.49
N ASN A 287 25.23 7.86 9.21
CA ASN A 287 24.41 8.76 8.39
C ASN A 287 23.87 9.91 9.22
N ASP A 288 23.72 11.07 8.57
CA ASP A 288 23.00 12.21 9.13
C ASP A 288 21.48 12.02 8.98
N PRO A 289 20.68 12.49 9.95
CA PRO A 289 19.23 12.43 9.84
C PRO A 289 18.71 13.36 8.76
N ILE A 290 17.74 12.90 7.97
CA ILE A 290 17.13 13.69 6.89
C ILE A 290 16.25 14.80 7.49
N ASP A 291 16.43 16.03 7.03
CA ASP A 291 15.67 17.22 7.41
C ASP A 291 15.66 17.58 8.91
N ALA A 292 16.51 16.96 9.74
CA ALA A 292 16.57 17.21 11.19
C ALA A 292 18.00 17.55 11.66
N LYS A 293 18.11 18.13 12.86
CA LYS A 293 19.41 18.53 13.43
C LYS A 293 20.21 17.35 14.02
N ASN A 294 19.50 16.34 14.51
CA ASN A 294 20.04 15.14 15.12
C ASN A 294 18.98 14.03 15.13
N TRP A 295 19.40 12.80 15.38
CA TRP A 295 18.55 11.62 15.32
C TRP A 295 17.42 11.64 16.35
N THR A 296 17.63 12.22 17.54
CA THR A 296 16.56 12.43 18.52
C THR A 296 15.44 13.29 17.96
N LYS A 297 15.77 14.46 17.36
CA LYS A 297 14.77 15.35 16.77
C LYS A 297 14.12 14.77 15.53
N PHE A 298 14.81 13.89 14.81
CA PHE A 298 14.23 13.13 13.71
C PHE A 298 13.16 12.17 14.23
N ARG A 299 13.49 11.37 15.26
CA ARG A 299 12.57 10.44 15.91
C ARG A 299 11.34 11.14 16.51
N ASP A 300 11.53 12.26 17.22
CA ASP A 300 10.42 13.09 17.74
C ASP A 300 9.41 13.45 16.62
N ARG A 301 9.92 13.93 15.47
CA ARG A 301 9.10 14.32 14.33
C ARG A 301 8.40 13.14 13.65
N LEU A 302 9.02 11.97 13.60
CA LEU A 302 8.36 10.78 13.06
C LEU A 302 7.13 10.39 13.88
N ILE A 303 7.17 10.60 15.19
CA ILE A 303 6.02 10.34 16.07
C ILE A 303 4.93 11.39 15.90
N GLU A 304 5.28 12.67 15.82
CA GLU A 304 4.31 13.72 15.48
C GLU A 304 3.58 13.43 14.16
N ARG A 305 4.33 12.98 13.14
CA ARG A 305 3.77 12.58 11.84
C ARG A 305 2.92 11.31 11.93
N PHE A 306 3.31 10.35 12.78
CA PHE A 306 2.55 9.14 13.02
C PHE A 306 1.20 9.48 13.66
N ASP A 307 1.21 10.29 14.72
CA ASP A 307 -0.01 10.67 15.43
C ASP A 307 -0.99 11.40 14.50
N TRP A 308 -0.48 12.32 13.66
CA TRP A 308 -1.29 12.99 12.64
C TRP A 308 -1.92 12.00 11.65
N ALA A 309 -1.14 11.09 11.06
CA ALA A 309 -1.66 10.11 10.12
C ALA A 309 -2.62 9.10 10.79
N PHE A 310 -2.33 8.72 12.03
CA PHE A 310 -3.15 7.79 12.81
C PHE A 310 -4.49 8.41 13.21
N GLU A 311 -4.53 9.72 13.47
CA GLU A 311 -5.78 10.44 13.70
C GLU A 311 -6.74 10.29 12.52
N HIS A 312 -6.27 10.45 11.28
CA HIS A 312 -7.08 10.22 10.07
C HIS A 312 -7.67 8.81 9.99
N LEU A 313 -6.92 7.81 10.42
CA LEU A 313 -7.38 6.41 10.45
C LEU A 313 -8.48 6.19 11.50
N CYS A 314 -8.34 6.85 12.64
CA CYS A 314 -9.26 6.76 13.78
C CYS A 314 -10.55 7.58 13.61
N ARG A 315 -10.63 8.48 12.61
CA ARG A 315 -11.81 9.30 12.37
C ARG A 315 -13.05 8.43 12.10
N PRO A 316 -14.17 8.63 12.83
CA PRO A 316 -15.43 7.99 12.51
C PRO A 316 -15.89 8.39 11.11
N VAL A 317 -16.35 7.41 10.34
CA VAL A 317 -16.86 7.64 8.99
C VAL A 317 -18.36 7.40 9.01
N LYS A 318 -19.15 8.28 8.39
CA LYS A 318 -20.61 8.15 8.31
C LYS A 318 -21.07 7.83 6.89
N ARG A 319 -22.16 7.08 6.77
CA ARG A 319 -22.91 6.87 5.54
C ARG A 319 -23.85 8.05 5.25
N ALA A 320 -24.45 8.07 4.06
CA ALA A 320 -25.39 9.12 3.65
C ALA A 320 -26.61 9.24 4.59
N ASP A 321 -27.04 8.14 5.21
CA ASP A 321 -28.14 8.08 6.17
C ASP A 321 -27.73 8.48 7.61
N GLY A 322 -26.47 8.88 7.82
CA GLY A 322 -25.92 9.28 9.11
C GLY A 322 -25.47 8.12 10.01
N THR A 323 -25.68 6.87 9.61
CA THR A 323 -25.17 5.69 10.34
C THR A 323 -23.66 5.55 10.19
N GLU A 324 -23.01 4.88 11.14
CA GLU A 324 -21.58 4.67 11.08
C GLU A 324 -21.17 3.68 9.99
N TRP A 325 -20.14 4.03 9.24
CA TRP A 325 -19.48 3.14 8.31
C TRP A 325 -18.48 2.27 9.05
N THR A 326 -18.93 1.09 9.47
CA THR A 326 -18.10 0.12 10.19
C THR A 326 -16.76 -0.10 9.49
N MET A 327 -15.69 -0.11 10.28
CA MET A 327 -14.36 -0.40 9.76
C MET A 327 -14.28 -1.85 9.29
N LEU A 328 -13.69 -2.08 8.12
CA LEU A 328 -13.42 -3.44 7.65
C LEU A 328 -12.46 -4.13 8.61
N PHE A 329 -12.67 -5.41 8.87
CA PHE A 329 -11.85 -6.18 9.80
C PHE A 329 -10.35 -6.11 9.46
N ASP A 330 -9.98 -6.12 8.17
CA ASP A 330 -8.58 -5.99 7.76
C ASP A 330 -7.97 -4.64 8.14
N HIS A 331 -8.73 -3.55 8.05
CA HIS A 331 -8.26 -2.23 8.48
C HIS A 331 -8.12 -2.17 10.01
N LEU A 332 -9.09 -2.74 10.73
CA LEU A 332 -9.05 -2.83 12.19
C LEU A 332 -7.85 -3.66 12.66
N ARG A 333 -7.60 -4.80 12.02
CA ARG A 333 -6.41 -5.62 12.24
C ARG A 333 -5.13 -4.83 11.99
N SER A 334 -5.06 -4.06 10.91
CA SER A 334 -3.91 -3.18 10.64
C SER A 334 -3.72 -2.11 11.72
N MET A 335 -4.79 -1.49 12.24
CA MET A 335 -4.69 -0.56 13.36
C MET A 335 -4.09 -1.21 14.61
N VAL A 336 -4.56 -2.42 14.95
CA VAL A 336 -4.04 -3.18 16.09
C VAL A 336 -2.55 -3.52 15.89
N GLN A 337 -2.15 -3.89 14.67
CA GLN A 337 -0.74 -4.13 14.33
C GLN A 337 0.12 -2.87 14.45
N LEU A 338 -0.38 -1.71 14.03
CA LEU A 338 0.31 -0.42 14.20
C LEU A 338 0.49 -0.07 15.68
N CYS A 339 -0.55 -0.29 16.50
CA CYS A 339 -0.48 -0.07 17.95
C CYS A 339 0.52 -1.03 18.61
N LEU A 340 0.56 -2.29 18.21
CA LEU A 340 1.54 -3.25 18.70
C LEU A 340 2.97 -2.80 18.37
N HIS A 341 3.22 -2.45 17.11
CA HIS A 341 4.53 -2.02 16.66
C HIS A 341 4.96 -0.74 17.40
N LEU A 342 4.07 0.24 17.54
CA LEU A 342 4.36 1.46 18.30
C LEU A 342 4.63 1.17 19.79
N GLY A 343 3.81 0.36 20.48
CA GLY A 343 4.05 0.02 21.90
C GLY A 343 5.33 -0.81 22.11
N LEU A 344 5.75 -1.55 21.09
CA LEU A 344 7.04 -2.24 21.07
C LEU A 344 8.22 -1.30 20.79
N LEU A 345 8.03 -0.10 20.25
CA LEU A 345 9.09 0.88 20.03
C LEU A 345 9.15 1.96 21.11
N ILE A 346 7.98 2.40 21.57
CA ILE A 346 7.77 3.53 22.48
C ILE A 346 6.77 3.06 23.54
N PRO A 347 7.25 2.40 24.61
CA PRO A 347 6.41 2.06 25.76
C PRO A 347 5.74 3.31 26.32
N GLU A 348 4.53 3.13 26.83
CA GLU A 348 3.72 4.20 27.44
C GLU A 348 3.31 5.33 26.48
N HIS A 349 3.35 5.10 25.16
CA HIS A 349 2.80 6.07 24.20
C HIS A 349 1.30 6.24 24.42
N ALA A 350 0.87 7.48 24.69
CA ALA A 350 -0.54 7.81 24.85
C ALA A 350 -1.20 8.04 23.48
N LEU A 351 -2.29 7.34 23.22
CA LEU A 351 -3.10 7.59 22.03
C LEU A 351 -3.89 8.88 22.20
N ALA A 352 -4.06 9.64 21.11
CA ALA A 352 -4.82 10.90 21.12
C ALA A 352 -6.30 10.70 21.52
N GLN A 353 -6.85 9.53 21.25
CA GLN A 353 -8.19 9.10 21.65
C GLN A 353 -8.20 7.63 22.01
N ASP A 354 -9.20 7.22 22.81
CA ASP A 354 -9.42 5.80 23.11
C ASP A 354 -9.73 5.04 21.81
N LEU A 355 -8.96 3.99 21.54
CA LEU A 355 -9.19 3.09 20.43
C LEU A 355 -9.97 1.88 20.93
N VAL A 356 -11.27 1.88 20.64
CA VAL A 356 -12.15 0.73 20.89
C VAL A 356 -12.08 -0.20 19.67
N VAL A 357 -11.47 -1.37 19.86
CA VAL A 357 -11.33 -2.37 18.78
C VAL A 357 -12.56 -3.28 18.73
N ASP A 358 -12.91 -3.85 19.88
CA ASP A 358 -14.11 -4.63 20.14
C ASP A 358 -14.37 -4.71 21.66
N ASP A 359 -15.37 -5.49 22.08
CA ASP A 359 -15.73 -5.67 23.49
C ASP A 359 -14.58 -6.23 24.36
N THR A 360 -13.51 -6.76 23.76
CA THR A 360 -12.39 -7.41 24.43
C THR A 360 -11.12 -6.57 24.44
N LEU A 361 -11.04 -5.48 23.65
CA LEU A 361 -9.84 -4.67 23.52
C LEU A 361 -10.17 -3.19 23.35
N THR A 362 -9.77 -2.38 24.34
CA THR A 362 -9.79 -0.91 24.29
C THR A 362 -8.43 -0.39 24.70
N LEU A 363 -7.84 0.47 23.88
CA LEU A 363 -6.48 0.97 24.05
C LEU A 363 -6.50 2.48 24.28
N ARG A 364 -5.75 2.92 25.28
CA ARG A 364 -5.54 4.35 25.58
C ARG A 364 -4.05 4.70 25.71
N CYS A 365 -3.29 3.81 26.34
CA CYS A 365 -1.85 3.89 26.47
C CYS A 365 -1.25 2.57 25.98
N LEU A 366 -0.13 2.64 25.26
CA LEU A 366 0.58 1.48 24.73
C LEU A 366 1.66 1.01 25.71
N ASN A 367 1.23 0.58 26.90
CA ASN A 367 2.10 0.00 27.93
C ASN A 367 2.27 -1.53 27.75
N ASP A 368 3.05 -2.17 28.63
CA ASP A 368 3.31 -3.62 28.56
C ASP A 368 2.03 -4.46 28.68
N GLU A 369 1.02 -4.00 29.44
CA GLU A 369 -0.28 -4.66 29.52
C GLU A 369 -1.03 -4.56 28.18
N ALA A 370 -1.05 -3.38 27.55
CA ALA A 370 -1.64 -3.18 26.24
C ALA A 370 -0.95 -4.04 25.17
N VAL A 371 0.39 -4.09 25.16
CA VAL A 371 1.16 -4.97 24.24
C VAL A 371 0.75 -6.43 24.42
N GLU A 372 0.60 -6.90 25.67
CA GLU A 372 0.17 -8.27 25.97
C GLU A 372 -1.28 -8.53 25.53
N GLN A 373 -2.21 -7.59 25.76
CA GLN A 373 -3.60 -7.70 25.33
C GLN A 373 -3.74 -7.70 23.80
N ILE A 374 -3.01 -6.82 23.12
CA ILE A 374 -2.96 -6.78 21.65
C ILE A 374 -2.41 -8.09 21.09
N SER A 375 -1.32 -8.60 21.68
CA SER A 375 -0.70 -9.84 21.23
C SER A 375 -1.66 -11.03 21.36
N LYS A 376 -2.39 -11.14 22.50
CA LYS A 376 -3.47 -12.12 22.69
C LYS A 376 -4.59 -11.95 21.68
N TRP A 377 -5.02 -10.71 21.44
CA TRP A 377 -6.08 -10.41 20.50
C TRP A 377 -5.71 -10.89 19.10
N LEU A 378 -4.48 -10.64 18.63
CA LEU A 378 -4.00 -11.09 17.32
C LEU A 378 -3.89 -12.62 17.23
N ALA A 379 -3.40 -13.28 18.29
CA ALA A 379 -3.22 -14.73 18.36
C ALA A 379 -4.54 -15.51 18.45
N THR A 380 -5.64 -14.85 18.85
CA THR A 380 -6.93 -15.49 19.02
C THR A 380 -7.42 -16.09 17.70
N ARG A 381 -7.82 -17.37 17.73
CA ARG A 381 -8.47 -18.06 16.61
C ARG A 381 -9.97 -17.80 16.63
N VAL A 382 -10.48 -17.40 15.47
CA VAL A 382 -11.90 -17.14 15.22
C VAL A 382 -12.38 -18.02 14.09
N SER A 383 -13.65 -18.45 14.14
CA SER A 383 -14.25 -19.20 13.05
C SER A 383 -14.50 -18.28 11.85
N ASP A 384 -14.07 -18.70 10.67
CA ASP A 384 -14.41 -18.06 9.41
C ASP A 384 -15.84 -18.42 8.97
N GLU A 385 -16.33 -17.75 7.92
CA GLU A 385 -17.68 -17.95 7.36
C GLU A 385 -17.92 -19.39 6.86
N LYS A 386 -16.86 -20.18 6.68
CA LYS A 386 -16.88 -21.56 6.21
C LYS A 386 -16.67 -22.57 7.34
N GLY A 387 -16.62 -22.11 8.60
CA GLY A 387 -16.40 -22.95 9.78
C GLY A 387 -14.96 -23.39 10.01
N GLY A 388 -13.99 -22.82 9.27
CA GLY A 388 -12.57 -23.01 9.53
C GLY A 388 -12.09 -22.11 10.68
N GLU A 389 -11.12 -22.55 11.46
CA GLU A 389 -10.46 -21.67 12.44
C GLU A 389 -9.35 -20.88 11.78
N LYS A 390 -9.39 -19.55 11.92
CA LYS A 390 -8.34 -18.65 11.45
C LYS A 390 -7.90 -17.74 12.59
N GLN A 391 -6.58 -17.61 12.76
CA GLN A 391 -6.01 -16.60 13.64
C GLN A 391 -6.40 -15.19 13.16
N ARG A 392 -6.79 -14.29 14.08
CA ARG A 392 -7.20 -12.93 13.76
C ARG A 392 -6.14 -12.19 12.95
N GLY A 393 -4.86 -12.34 13.30
CA GLY A 393 -3.76 -11.78 12.52
C GLY A 393 -2.37 -12.16 13.01
N ASP A 394 -1.37 -11.66 12.29
CA ASP A 394 0.04 -11.69 12.69
C ASP A 394 0.45 -10.38 13.40
N ALA A 395 1.66 -10.32 13.93
CA ALA A 395 2.28 -9.08 14.42
C ALA A 395 3.06 -8.34 13.33
N ASN A 396 2.74 -8.58 12.06
CA ASN A 396 3.36 -7.93 10.90
C ASN A 396 4.91 -7.98 10.96
N ILE A 397 5.60 -6.91 10.56
CA ILE A 397 7.06 -6.91 10.50
C ILE A 397 7.74 -7.04 11.87
N ILE A 398 7.18 -6.41 12.91
CA ILE A 398 7.71 -6.50 14.27
C ILE A 398 7.60 -7.94 14.81
N GLY A 399 6.63 -8.71 14.31
CA GLY A 399 6.47 -10.13 14.59
C GLY A 399 7.23 -11.08 13.67
N THR A 400 7.88 -10.61 12.61
CA THR A 400 8.54 -11.48 11.61
C THR A 400 10.01 -11.17 11.40
N ALA A 401 10.53 -10.07 11.98
CA ALA A 401 11.92 -9.66 11.79
C ALA A 401 12.92 -10.80 12.07
N SER A 402 13.82 -11.01 11.10
CA SER A 402 14.92 -11.98 11.16
C SER A 402 16.27 -11.35 10.86
N LYS A 403 16.32 -10.07 10.45
CA LYS A 403 17.56 -9.29 10.30
C LYS A 403 18.11 -8.85 11.67
N PRO A 404 19.32 -9.30 12.08
CA PRO A 404 19.85 -9.01 13.42
C PRO A 404 19.93 -7.52 13.77
N SER A 405 20.48 -6.68 12.89
CA SER A 405 20.65 -5.25 13.18
C SER A 405 19.32 -4.47 13.27
N PHE A 406 18.25 -4.97 12.62
CA PHE A 406 16.91 -4.42 12.83
C PHE A 406 16.37 -4.76 14.22
N ILE A 407 16.56 -6.00 14.69
CA ILE A 407 16.19 -6.41 16.05
C ILE A 407 16.90 -5.54 17.09
N THR A 408 18.21 -5.35 16.93
CA THR A 408 19.01 -4.46 17.80
C THR A 408 18.52 -3.01 17.75
N SER A 409 18.08 -2.54 16.57
CA SER A 409 17.55 -1.17 16.42
C SER A 409 16.19 -0.97 17.07
N VAL A 410 15.30 -1.98 17.04
CA VAL A 410 14.05 -1.99 17.80
C VAL A 410 14.35 -1.89 19.30
N GLU A 411 15.34 -2.62 19.80
CA GLU A 411 15.75 -2.55 21.21
C GLU A 411 16.33 -1.17 21.58
N ALA A 412 17.15 -0.58 20.71
CA ALA A 412 17.69 0.76 20.91
C ALA A 412 16.60 1.85 20.95
N CYS A 413 15.54 1.70 20.14
CA CYS A 413 14.38 2.60 20.19
C CYS A 413 13.67 2.57 21.55
N ARG A 414 13.58 1.39 22.19
CA ARG A 414 12.96 1.22 23.52
C ARG A 414 13.82 1.79 24.64
N THR A 415 15.14 1.64 24.56
CA THR A 415 16.05 2.14 25.62
C THR A 415 16.00 3.66 25.76
N ASP A 416 15.69 4.39 24.69
CA ASP A 416 15.52 5.85 24.72
C ASP A 416 14.28 6.30 25.51
N THR A 417 13.34 5.39 25.80
CA THR A 417 12.00 5.71 26.35
C THR A 417 11.71 5.08 27.73
N GLY A 418 12.54 4.14 28.21
CA GLY A 418 12.49 3.60 29.59
C GLY A 418 12.57 2.06 29.66
N PRO A 419 12.59 1.47 30.87
CA PRO A 419 12.60 0.02 31.02
C PRO A 419 11.19 -0.56 30.82
N ALA A 420 11.02 -1.34 29.77
CA ALA A 420 9.83 -2.13 29.45
C ALA A 420 10.26 -3.56 29.05
N ALA A 421 9.33 -4.51 28.95
CA ALA A 421 9.66 -5.90 28.58
C ALA A 421 10.61 -5.99 27.37
N GLU A 422 11.61 -6.88 27.41
CA GLU A 422 12.62 -6.97 26.36
C GLU A 422 11.99 -7.48 25.05
N TYR A 423 12.20 -6.78 23.93
CA TYR A 423 11.61 -7.13 22.63
C TYR A 423 11.92 -8.59 22.23
N ARG A 424 13.14 -9.07 22.50
CA ARG A 424 13.52 -10.48 22.28
C ARG A 424 12.69 -11.45 23.13
N GLU A 425 12.34 -11.11 24.37
CA GLU A 425 11.48 -11.95 25.21
C GLU A 425 10.06 -12.00 24.64
N TRP A 426 9.49 -10.83 24.31
CA TRP A 426 8.19 -10.74 23.64
C TRP A 426 8.18 -11.59 22.37
N ARG A 427 9.22 -11.50 21.53
CA ARG A 427 9.34 -12.23 20.27
C ARG A 427 9.39 -13.76 20.46
N ARG A 428 10.06 -14.24 21.52
CA ARG A 428 10.08 -15.68 21.87
C ARG A 428 8.70 -16.17 22.32
N ARG A 429 8.03 -15.40 23.17
CA ARG A 429 6.70 -15.71 23.71
C ARG A 429 5.64 -15.76 22.62
N TRP A 430 5.64 -14.76 21.75
CA TRP A 430 4.63 -14.54 20.72
C TRP A 430 5.09 -15.02 19.34
N PHE A 431 5.86 -16.12 19.28
CA PHE A 431 6.33 -16.67 18.00
C PHE A 431 5.16 -17.04 17.05
N GLU A 432 4.00 -17.41 17.59
CA GLU A 432 2.79 -17.67 16.80
C GLU A 432 2.25 -16.45 16.02
N LEU A 433 2.69 -15.24 16.38
CA LEU A 433 2.36 -14.02 15.64
C LEU A 433 3.30 -13.78 14.44
N ASP A 434 4.22 -14.70 14.17
CA ASP A 434 5.08 -14.66 12.99
C ASP A 434 4.31 -15.10 11.74
N ARG A 435 4.15 -14.20 10.77
CA ARG A 435 3.52 -14.48 9.46
C ARG A 435 4.13 -15.69 8.76
N TYR A 436 5.41 -15.94 8.97
CA TYR A 436 6.14 -17.02 8.32
C TYR A 436 6.38 -18.20 9.26
N ALA A 437 5.69 -18.30 10.41
CA ALA A 437 5.90 -19.34 11.44
C ALA A 437 5.97 -20.77 10.89
N GLU A 438 5.21 -21.05 9.82
CA GLU A 438 5.13 -22.36 9.17
C GLU A 438 6.32 -22.68 8.25
N PHE A 439 7.26 -21.75 8.04
CA PHE A 439 8.46 -22.00 7.24
C PHE A 439 9.37 -22.99 7.97
N THR A 440 9.73 -24.07 7.29
CA THR A 440 10.58 -25.14 7.84
C THR A 440 11.86 -24.58 8.46
N GLY A 441 12.10 -24.89 9.74
CA GLY A 441 13.30 -24.47 10.49
C GLY A 441 13.31 -23.00 10.94
N ARG A 442 12.22 -22.25 10.72
CA ARG A 442 12.18 -20.82 11.02
C ARG A 442 12.27 -20.55 12.51
N ARG A 443 11.57 -21.32 13.34
CA ARG A 443 11.60 -21.12 14.79
C ARG A 443 13.01 -21.21 15.35
N GLU A 444 13.76 -22.23 14.94
CA GLU A 444 15.14 -22.47 15.34
C GLU A 444 16.07 -21.37 14.83
N ARG A 445 15.90 -20.90 13.58
CA ARG A 445 16.63 -19.74 13.05
C ARG A 445 16.38 -18.49 13.88
N ILE A 446 15.12 -18.12 14.08
CA ILE A 446 14.75 -16.92 14.84
C ILE A 446 15.30 -17.02 16.26
N PHE A 447 15.16 -18.15 16.95
CA PHE A 447 15.64 -18.28 18.33
C PHE A 447 17.16 -18.15 18.42
N ARG A 448 17.93 -18.72 17.47
CA ARG A 448 19.38 -18.50 17.38
C ARG A 448 19.72 -17.01 17.24
N ILE A 449 19.01 -16.28 16.38
CA ILE A 449 19.22 -14.84 16.19
C ILE A 449 18.89 -14.05 17.47
N LEU A 450 17.80 -14.42 18.16
CA LEU A 450 17.40 -13.77 19.41
C LEU A 450 18.39 -14.06 20.56
N ASP A 451 19.13 -15.16 20.50
CA ASP A 451 20.14 -15.55 21.49
C ASP A 451 21.53 -14.93 21.20
N ALA A 452 21.80 -14.56 19.95
CA ALA A 452 23.00 -13.82 19.58
C ALA A 452 22.94 -12.42 20.22
N ARG A 453 23.81 -12.20 21.21
CA ARG A 453 24.11 -10.87 21.75
C ARG A 453 25.30 -10.34 20.95
N ASP A 454 25.09 -9.26 20.21
CA ASP A 454 26.17 -8.49 19.59
C ASP A 454 27.01 -7.78 20.67
#